data_AF-A0A3C1TPL7-F1
#
_entry.id   AF-A0A3C1TPL7-F1
#
_cell.length_a   1.000
_cell.length_b   1.000
_cell.length_c   1.000
_cell.angle_alpha   90.00
_cell.angle_beta   90.00
_cell.angle_gamma   90.00
#
_symmetry.space_group_name_H-M   'P 1'
#
loop_
_entity.id
_entity.type
_entity.pdbx_description
1 polymer ?
#
loop_
_entity_poly.entity_id
_entity_poly.type
_entity_poly.pdbx_seq_one_letter_code
_entity_poly.pdbx_strand_id
1 'polypeptide(L)'
;MDTRTILLIIFPVVSGIISSWITYLFTIKVKKNENIIRFKEEKYGNLLIYLQGFVGNTASGEIKKKFFEEQYKSWLYASDKVIKSMNELINLLIEQKGQKPDEKKGHAIIGNIILEMRKDLLGKTNLKNNDFRYTDVRE
;
A
#
# COMPACT_ATOMS: atom_id res chain seq x y z
N MET A 1 34.04 -41.62 28.34
CA MET A 1 32.67 -41.07 28.48
C MET A 1 31.71 -42.07 27.88
N ASP A 2 30.58 -42.32 28.56
CA ASP A 2 29.53 -43.15 28.00
C ASP A 2 28.89 -42.45 26.78
N THR A 3 28.46 -43.24 25.80
CA THR A 3 27.72 -42.81 24.62
C THR A 3 26.51 -41.95 24.98
N ARG A 4 25.83 -42.26 26.09
CA ARG A 4 24.73 -41.45 26.63
C ARG A 4 25.18 -40.05 27.06
N THR A 5 26.32 -39.94 27.73
CA THR A 5 26.87 -38.65 28.16
C THR A 5 27.26 -37.79 26.96
N ILE A 6 27.81 -38.39 25.91
CA ILE A 6 28.17 -37.70 24.66
C ILE A 6 26.90 -37.19 23.94
N LEU A 7 25.87 -38.03 23.83
CA LEU A 7 24.57 -37.65 23.23
C LEU A 7 23.90 -36.50 23.99
N LEU A 8 23.93 -36.53 25.32
CA LEU A 8 23.33 -35.48 26.17
C LEU A 8 24.02 -34.12 26.02
N ILE A 9 25.28 -34.08 25.59
CA ILE A 9 26.02 -32.82 25.36
C ILE A 9 25.88 -32.36 23.91
N ILE A 10 25.96 -33.26 22.94
CA ILE A 10 25.89 -32.91 21.51
C ILE A 10 24.48 -32.47 21.11
N PHE A 11 23.44 -33.12 21.63
CA PHE A 11 22.06 -32.85 21.22
C PHE A 11 21.63 -31.40 21.52
N PRO A 12 21.85 -30.83 22.72
CA PRO A 12 21.55 -29.42 22.98
C PRO A 12 22.34 -28.46 22.07
N VAL A 13 23.63 -28.74 21.82
CA VAL A 13 24.49 -27.89 20.97
C VAL A 13 23.98 -27.87 19.53
N VAL A 14 23.71 -29.04 18.95
CA VAL A 14 23.16 -29.16 17.59
C VAL A 14 21.77 -28.51 17.52
N SER A 15 20.93 -28.72 18.54
CA SER A 15 19.61 -28.10 18.59
C SER A 15 19.68 -26.57 18.61
N GLY A 16 20.61 -25.99 19.37
CA GLY A 16 20.82 -24.54 19.43
C GLY A 16 21.30 -23.95 18.10
N ILE A 17 22.17 -24.66 17.39
CA ILE A 17 22.64 -24.26 16.05
C ILE A 17 21.48 -24.27 15.06
N ILE A 18 20.68 -25.34 15.04
CA ILE A 18 19.52 -25.47 14.15
C ILE A 18 18.47 -24.39 14.48
N SER A 19 18.16 -24.16 15.75
CA SER A 19 17.19 -23.13 16.15
C SER A 19 17.63 -21.72 15.77
N SER A 20 18.93 -21.42 15.91
CA SER A 20 19.50 -20.13 15.51
C SER A 20 19.40 -19.93 14.00
N TRP A 21 19.74 -20.96 13.22
CA TRP A 21 19.65 -20.91 11.76
C TRP A 21 18.22 -20.71 11.27
N ILE A 22 17.25 -21.45 11.84
CA ILE A 22 15.83 -21.27 11.53
C ILE A 22 15.38 -19.84 11.88
N THR A 23 15.72 -19.34 13.07
CA THR A 23 15.36 -17.99 13.53
C THR A 23 15.91 -16.91 12.59
N TYR A 24 17.15 -17.07 12.11
CA TYR A 24 17.76 -16.15 11.16
C TYR A 24 16.98 -16.07 9.84
N LEU A 25 16.59 -17.22 9.27
CA LEU A 25 15.81 -17.26 8.02
C LEU A 25 14.44 -16.59 8.16
N PHE A 26 13.74 -16.84 9.26
CA PHE A 26 12.46 -16.18 9.54
C PHE A 26 12.65 -14.68 9.75
N THR A 27 13.69 -14.26 10.47
CA THR A 27 13.97 -12.85 10.73
C THR A 27 14.23 -12.07 9.44
N ILE A 28 15.01 -12.62 8.50
CA ILE A 28 15.23 -11.98 7.19
C ILE A 28 13.91 -11.81 6.44
N LYS A 29 13.09 -12.87 6.40
CA LYS A 29 11.82 -12.83 5.68
C LYS A 29 10.88 -11.78 6.27
N VAL A 30 10.77 -11.72 7.59
CA VAL A 30 9.95 -10.73 8.31
C VAL A 30 10.46 -9.32 8.02
N LYS A 31 11.78 -9.07 8.17
CA LYS A 31 12.38 -7.75 7.93
C LYS A 31 12.21 -7.28 6.49
N LYS A 32 12.34 -8.19 5.51
CA LYS A 32 12.08 -7.88 4.11
C LYS A 32 10.61 -7.46 3.89
N ASN A 33 9.68 -8.20 4.48
CA ASN A 33 8.25 -7.91 4.34
C ASN A 33 7.88 -6.57 5.02
N GLU A 34 8.41 -6.31 6.21
CA GLU A 34 8.23 -5.05 6.94
C GLU A 34 8.74 -3.86 6.11
N ASN A 35 9.94 -3.99 5.52
CA ASN A 35 10.50 -2.96 4.64
C ASN A 35 9.62 -2.71 3.41
N ILE A 36 9.07 -3.76 2.79
CA ILE A 36 8.15 -3.63 1.66
C ILE A 36 6.87 -2.90 2.07
N ILE A 37 6.27 -3.28 3.19
CA ILE A 37 5.04 -2.64 3.69
C ILE A 37 5.30 -1.16 3.99
N ARG A 38 6.39 -0.85 4.72
CA ARG A 38 6.77 0.53 5.04
C ARG A 38 7.03 1.37 3.79
N PHE A 39 7.72 0.80 2.80
CA PHE A 39 7.93 1.47 1.52
C PHE A 39 6.60 1.77 0.81
N LYS A 40 5.69 0.79 0.73
CA LYS A 40 4.36 0.99 0.14
C LYS A 40 3.54 2.04 0.89
N GLU A 41 3.58 2.03 2.22
CA GLU A 41 2.87 2.99 3.07
C GLU A 41 3.33 4.43 2.78
N GLU A 42 4.64 4.67 2.69
CA GLU A 42 5.19 5.97 2.31
C GLU A 42 4.69 6.42 0.93
N LYS A 43 4.74 5.52 -0.07
CA LYS A 43 4.33 5.85 -1.44
C LYS A 43 2.83 6.06 -1.58
N TYR A 44 2.01 5.27 -0.89
CA TYR A 44 0.57 5.48 -0.84
C TYR A 44 0.20 6.74 -0.07
N GLY A 45 0.96 7.11 0.96
CA GLY A 45 0.81 8.41 1.64
C GLY A 45 0.95 9.58 0.67
N ASN A 46 2.00 9.56 -0.17
CA ASN A 46 2.19 10.60 -1.19
C ASN A 46 1.05 10.63 -2.23
N LEU A 47 0.63 9.47 -2.72
CA LEU A 47 -0.50 9.38 -3.65
C LEU A 47 -1.80 9.91 -3.04
N LEU A 48 -2.06 9.64 -1.76
CA LEU A 48 -3.24 10.15 -1.05
C LEU A 48 -3.23 11.68 -0.94
N ILE A 49 -2.06 12.26 -0.69
CA ILE A 49 -1.88 13.73 -0.72
C ILE A 49 -2.12 14.27 -2.13
N TYR A 50 -1.65 13.60 -3.18
CA TYR A 50 -1.85 14.09 -4.55
C TYR A 50 -3.27 13.87 -5.10
N LEU A 51 -4.03 12.92 -4.54
CA LEU A 51 -5.45 12.75 -4.84
C LEU A 51 -6.27 13.99 -4.47
N GLN A 52 -5.78 14.82 -3.53
CA GLN A 52 -6.38 16.12 -3.20
C GLN A 52 -6.45 17.08 -4.39
N GLY A 53 -5.56 16.91 -5.39
CA GLY A 53 -5.59 17.69 -6.63
C GLY A 53 -6.80 17.42 -7.51
N PHE A 54 -7.61 16.40 -7.20
CA PHE A 54 -8.82 16.05 -7.93
C PHE A 54 -10.11 16.39 -7.18
N VAL A 55 -10.03 16.95 -5.96
CA VAL A 55 -11.20 17.25 -5.12
C VAL A 55 -11.17 18.72 -4.67
N GLY A 56 -12.33 19.36 -4.69
CA GLY A 56 -12.54 20.66 -4.05
C GLY A 56 -11.70 21.81 -4.59
N ASN A 57 -11.42 22.80 -3.71
CA ASN A 57 -10.69 24.02 -4.06
C ASN A 57 -9.16 23.82 -4.13
N THR A 58 -8.66 22.65 -3.70
CA THR A 58 -7.25 22.26 -3.75
C THR A 58 -6.80 21.73 -5.13
N ALA A 59 -7.69 21.79 -6.12
CA ALA A 59 -7.41 21.30 -7.47
C ALA A 59 -6.40 22.21 -8.21
N SER A 60 -5.14 21.79 -8.26
CA SER A 60 -4.10 22.46 -9.04
C SER A 60 -3.49 21.54 -10.11
N GLY A 61 -3.08 22.13 -11.24
CA GLY A 61 -2.41 21.38 -12.31
C GLY A 61 -1.08 20.76 -11.86
N GLU A 62 -0.39 21.40 -10.93
CA GLU A 62 0.87 20.90 -10.36
C GLU A 62 0.64 19.63 -9.52
N ILE A 63 -0.37 19.63 -8.64
CA ILE A 63 -0.68 18.46 -7.81
C ILE A 63 -1.13 17.29 -8.69
N LYS A 64 -1.93 17.55 -9.74
CA LYS A 64 -2.32 16.52 -10.71
C LYS A 64 -1.10 15.93 -11.43
N LYS A 65 -0.12 16.74 -11.81
CA LYS A 65 1.12 16.25 -12.42
C LYS A 65 1.89 15.33 -11.47
N LYS A 66 2.05 15.73 -10.21
CA LYS A 66 2.68 14.90 -9.16
C LYS A 66 1.94 13.58 -8.94
N PHE A 67 0.60 13.60 -8.99
CA PHE A 67 -0.20 12.38 -8.95
C PHE A 67 0.17 11.43 -10.09
N PHE A 68 0.20 11.90 -11.35
CA PHE A 68 0.54 11.04 -12.48
C PHE A 68 1.97 10.48 -12.41
N GLU A 69 2.93 11.29 -11.96
CA GLU A 69 4.31 10.83 -11.76
C GLU A 69 4.39 9.68 -10.74
N GLU A 70 3.71 9.79 -9.60
CA GLU A 70 3.64 8.70 -8.62
C GLU A 70 2.78 7.53 -9.09
N GLN A 71 1.71 7.79 -9.86
CA GLN A 71 0.88 6.74 -10.43
C GLN A 71 1.69 5.84 -11.38
N TYR A 72 2.58 6.40 -12.19
CA TYR A 72 3.49 5.58 -13.02
C TYR A 72 4.44 4.74 -12.18
N LYS A 73 5.02 5.31 -11.11
CA LYS A 73 5.90 4.57 -10.20
C LYS A 73 5.15 3.47 -9.45
N SER A 74 3.84 3.64 -9.23
CA SER A 74 3.01 2.67 -8.51
C SER A 74 2.97 1.29 -9.15
N TRP A 75 3.22 1.18 -10.46
CA TRP A 75 3.36 -0.10 -11.16
C TRP A 75 4.47 -1.01 -10.61
N LEU A 76 5.47 -0.45 -9.91
CA LEU A 76 6.57 -1.22 -9.35
C LEU A 76 6.24 -1.86 -8.00
N TYR A 77 5.22 -1.37 -7.29
CA TYR A 77 4.96 -1.76 -5.90
C TYR A 77 3.50 -2.05 -5.59
N ALA A 78 2.55 -1.48 -6.33
CA ALA A 78 1.14 -1.60 -6.04
C ALA A 78 0.56 -2.93 -6.55
N SER A 79 -0.52 -3.38 -5.91
CA SER A 79 -1.26 -4.55 -6.41
C SER A 79 -2.04 -4.21 -7.68
N ASP A 80 -2.34 -5.24 -8.47
CA ASP A 80 -3.17 -5.12 -9.68
C ASP A 80 -4.51 -4.41 -9.42
N LYS A 81 -5.11 -4.62 -8.24
CA LYS A 81 -6.38 -3.99 -7.89
C LYS A 81 -6.23 -2.48 -7.70
N VAL A 82 -5.14 -2.04 -7.07
CA VAL A 82 -4.81 -0.63 -6.92
C VAL A 82 -4.60 0.00 -8.30
N ILE A 83 -3.80 -0.63 -9.16
CA ILE A 83 -3.55 -0.13 -10.53
C ILE A 83 -4.86 -0.02 -11.33
N LYS A 84 -5.72 -1.05 -11.27
CA LYS A 84 -7.03 -1.02 -11.94
C LYS A 84 -7.91 0.11 -11.42
N SER A 85 -7.98 0.30 -10.10
CA SER A 85 -8.77 1.40 -9.51
C SER A 85 -8.24 2.80 -9.89
N MET A 86 -6.92 2.96 -10.04
CA MET A 86 -6.34 4.21 -10.54
C MET A 86 -6.67 4.44 -12.01
N ASN A 87 -6.64 3.38 -12.83
CA ASN A 87 -6.99 3.49 -14.24
C ASN A 87 -8.47 3.87 -14.43
N GLU A 88 -9.37 3.46 -13.54
CA GLU A 88 -10.76 3.92 -13.54
C GLU A 88 -10.87 5.45 -13.37
N LEU A 89 -10.06 6.04 -12.48
CA LEU A 89 -9.98 7.49 -12.33
C LEU A 89 -9.47 8.16 -13.61
N ILE A 90 -8.42 7.60 -14.23
CA ILE A 90 -7.85 8.14 -15.46
C ILE A 90 -8.88 8.08 -16.60
N ASN A 91 -9.58 6.96 -16.75
CA ASN A 91 -10.64 6.81 -17.74
C ASN A 91 -11.76 7.83 -17.51
N LEU A 92 -12.19 8.04 -16.25
CA LEU A 92 -13.16 9.07 -15.93
C LEU A 92 -12.70 10.47 -16.38
N LEU A 93 -11.43 10.82 -16.12
CA LEU A 93 -10.87 12.12 -16.49
C LEU A 93 -10.79 12.30 -18.00
N ILE A 94 -10.54 11.22 -18.76
CA ILE A 94 -10.55 11.23 -20.22
C ILE A 94 -11.97 11.38 -20.75
N GLU A 95 -12.93 10.61 -20.21
CA GLU A 95 -14.36 10.64 -20.60
C GLU A 95 -15.00 12.00 -20.34
N GLN A 96 -14.67 12.63 -19.20
CA GLN A 96 -15.22 13.91 -18.78
C GLN A 96 -14.42 15.11 -19.30
N LYS A 97 -13.46 14.90 -20.19
CA LYS A 97 -12.64 15.99 -20.74
C LYS A 97 -13.54 17.01 -21.45
N GLY A 98 -13.56 18.24 -20.95
CA GLY A 98 -14.39 19.33 -21.47
C GLY A 98 -15.85 19.31 -21.00
N GLN A 99 -16.21 18.42 -20.07
CA GLN A 99 -17.53 18.35 -19.45
C GLN A 99 -17.46 18.79 -17.98
N LYS A 100 -18.63 19.11 -17.39
CA LYS A 100 -18.72 19.38 -15.95
C LYS A 100 -18.42 18.08 -15.18
N PRO A 101 -17.45 18.08 -14.24
CA PRO A 101 -17.13 16.88 -13.48
C PRO A 101 -18.32 16.40 -12.64
N ASP A 102 -18.53 15.08 -12.59
CA ASP A 102 -19.46 14.47 -11.62
C ASP A 102 -18.73 14.23 -10.30
N GLU A 103 -18.91 15.15 -9.36
CA GLU A 103 -18.28 15.09 -8.04
C GLU A 103 -18.61 13.80 -7.29
N LYS A 104 -19.83 13.27 -7.38
CA LYS A 104 -20.20 12.04 -6.66
C LYS A 104 -19.44 10.84 -7.21
N LYS A 105 -19.35 10.76 -8.54
CA LYS A 105 -18.61 9.69 -9.23
C LYS A 105 -17.10 9.80 -8.94
N GLY A 106 -16.55 11.02 -8.93
CA GLY A 106 -15.15 11.28 -8.56
C GLY A 106 -14.84 10.82 -7.13
N HIS A 107 -15.64 11.23 -6.15
CA HIS A 107 -15.46 10.81 -4.76
C HIS A 107 -15.54 9.29 -4.59
N ALA A 108 -16.50 8.63 -5.26
CA ALA A 108 -16.65 7.18 -5.17
C ALA A 108 -15.41 6.42 -5.70
N ILE A 109 -14.83 6.89 -6.81
CA ILE A 109 -13.62 6.31 -7.40
C ILE A 109 -12.40 6.54 -6.50
N ILE A 110 -12.24 7.75 -5.95
CA ILE A 110 -11.16 8.06 -5.01
C ILE A 110 -11.27 7.16 -3.75
N GLY A 111 -12.47 7.01 -3.20
CA GLY A 111 -12.73 6.09 -2.10
C GLY A 111 -12.40 4.64 -2.44
N ASN A 112 -12.64 4.21 -3.69
CA ASN A 112 -12.26 2.87 -4.16
C ASN A 112 -10.73 2.70 -4.22
N ILE A 113 -10.00 3.68 -4.75
CA ILE A 113 -8.53 3.66 -4.82
C ILE A 113 -7.94 3.49 -3.41
N ILE A 114 -8.40 4.30 -2.45
CA ILE A 114 -7.92 4.26 -1.07
C ILE A 114 -8.25 2.92 -0.41
N LEU A 115 -9.43 2.37 -0.70
CA LEU A 115 -9.83 1.07 -0.20
C LEU A 115 -8.92 -0.05 -0.71
N GLU A 116 -8.57 -0.04 -1.99
CA GLU A 116 -7.64 -1.01 -2.56
C GLU A 116 -6.20 -0.82 -2.05
N MET A 117 -5.74 0.41 -1.85
CA MET A 117 -4.44 0.68 -1.20
C MET A 117 -4.41 0.09 0.21
N ARG A 118 -5.48 0.27 0.98
CA ARG A 118 -5.62 -0.30 2.32
C ARG A 118 -5.59 -1.82 2.30
N LYS A 119 -6.27 -2.46 1.33
CA LYS A 119 -6.23 -3.93 1.15
C LYS A 119 -4.83 -4.41 0.75
N ASP A 120 -4.11 -3.64 -0.05
CA ASP A 120 -2.73 -3.99 -0.43
C ASP A 120 -1.76 -3.91 0.76
N LEU A 121 -1.97 -2.97 1.69
CA LEU A 121 -1.15 -2.84 2.91
C LEU A 121 -1.55 -3.82 4.02
N LEU A 122 -2.84 -3.97 4.30
CA LEU A 122 -3.37 -4.63 5.50
C LEU A 122 -4.11 -5.95 5.19
N GLY A 123 -4.29 -6.28 3.92
CA GLY A 123 -5.04 -7.47 3.47
C GLY A 123 -6.55 -7.24 3.44
N LYS A 124 -7.25 -7.54 4.53
CA LYS A 124 -8.72 -7.50 4.59
C LYS A 124 -9.22 -6.23 5.29
N THR A 125 -10.35 -5.71 4.84
CA THR A 125 -11.02 -4.55 5.44
C THR A 125 -12.53 -4.72 5.33
N ASN A 126 -13.24 -4.32 6.39
CA ASN A 126 -14.71 -4.24 6.40
C ASN A 126 -15.22 -2.85 6.02
N LEU A 127 -14.31 -1.88 5.84
CA LEU A 127 -14.65 -0.55 5.36
C LEU A 127 -15.10 -0.60 3.90
N LYS A 128 -16.02 0.29 3.55
CA LYS A 128 -16.52 0.55 2.21
C LYS A 128 -15.89 1.83 1.66
N ASN A 129 -15.95 2.00 0.35
CA ASN A 129 -15.48 3.21 -0.32
C ASN A 129 -16.12 4.49 0.25
N ASN A 130 -17.39 4.44 0.64
CA ASN A 130 -18.13 5.57 1.21
C ASN A 130 -17.79 5.86 2.68
N ASP A 131 -17.06 4.97 3.36
CA ASP A 131 -16.58 5.22 4.72
C ASP A 131 -15.37 6.18 4.70
N PHE A 132 -14.67 6.27 3.57
CA PHE A 132 -13.67 7.31 3.37
C PHE A 132 -14.38 8.65 3.13
N ARG A 133 -14.16 9.59 4.06
CA ARG A 133 -14.66 10.96 3.95
C ARG A 133 -13.51 11.89 3.67
N TYR A 134 -13.59 12.55 2.52
CA TYR A 134 -12.69 13.63 2.18
C TYR A 134 -13.19 14.91 2.85
N THR A 135 -12.39 15.45 3.77
CA THR A 135 -12.67 16.75 4.40
C THR A 135 -11.70 17.76 3.82
N ASP A 136 -12.23 18.71 3.05
CA ASP A 136 -11.48 19.90 2.62
C ASP A 136 -11.39 20.84 3.83
N VAL A 137 -10.20 20.97 4.42
CA VAL A 137 -9.96 21.88 5.55
C VAL A 137 -9.72 23.25 4.95
N ARG A 138 -10.65 24.19 5.17
CA ARG A 138 -10.52 25.58 4.75
C ARG A 138 -9.54 26.30 5.69
N GLU A 139 -8.61 27.06 5.11
CA GLU A 139 -7.91 28.13 5.83
C GLU A 139 -8.86 29.29 6.16
#